data_AF-A0A939ZEZ7-F1
#
_entry.id   AF-A0A939ZEZ7-F1
#
_cell.length_a   1.000
_cell.length_b   1.000
_cell.length_c   1.000
_cell.angle_alpha   90.00
_cell.angle_beta   90.00
_cell.angle_gamma   90.00
#
_symmetry.space_group_name_H-M   'P 1'
#
loop_
_entity.id
_entity.type
_entity.pdbx_description
1 polymer ?
#
loop_
_entity_poly.entity_id
_entity_poly.type
_entity_poly.pdbx_seq_one_letter_code
_entity_poly.pdbx_strand_id
1 'polypeptide(L)'
;MKSLSAVFYNFDIPIIVFCALVNLGVFIVAMLQIRETKKILYPRSSVVYKTKANSNISGDEAQKLATKKNLLLFLYSSYANITAIFPLLGILGTVAALILLPPDGGEKMMENLMVALDTTLLGAVCAVLYKVLDSLLSGPIEAICDDIDFVIRNFDEPEEKE
;
A
#
# COMPACT_ATOMS: atom_id res chain seq x y z
N MET A 1 -23.12 -23.17 -13.90
CA MET A 1 -22.05 -22.18 -13.65
C MET A 1 -22.70 -20.89 -13.20
N LYS A 2 -22.42 -20.39 -11.99
CA LYS A 2 -22.83 -19.02 -11.64
C LYS A 2 -22.05 -18.07 -12.55
N SER A 3 -22.74 -17.15 -13.23
CA SER A 3 -22.10 -16.13 -14.07
C SER A 3 -21.15 -15.29 -13.21
N LEU A 4 -20.03 -14.84 -13.77
CA LEU A 4 -19.07 -13.97 -13.08
C LEU A 4 -19.77 -12.73 -12.50
N SER A 5 -20.73 -12.18 -13.25
CA SER A 5 -21.57 -11.05 -12.82
C SER A 5 -22.38 -11.36 -11.55
N ALA A 6 -22.90 -12.59 -11.41
CA ALA A 6 -23.67 -12.99 -10.23
C ALA A 6 -22.77 -13.17 -8.99
N VAL A 7 -21.50 -13.51 -9.16
CA VAL A 7 -20.55 -13.56 -8.04
C VAL A 7 -20.24 -12.14 -7.56
N PHE A 8 -19.89 -11.24 -8.47
CA PHE A 8 -19.61 -9.85 -8.12
C PHE A 8 -20.81 -9.13 -7.52
N TYR A 9 -22.02 -9.35 -8.02
CA TYR A 9 -23.22 -8.73 -7.46
C TYR A 9 -23.56 -9.16 -6.01
N ASN A 10 -23.24 -10.41 -5.63
CA ASN A 10 -23.53 -10.89 -4.28
C ASN A 10 -22.38 -10.67 -3.28
N PHE A 11 -21.16 -10.45 -3.79
CA PHE A 11 -19.94 -10.39 -2.97
C PHE A 11 -19.15 -9.10 -3.19
N ASP A 12 -19.67 -8.11 -3.90
CA ASP A 12 -19.07 -6.80 -4.14
C ASP A 12 -18.56 -6.13 -2.86
N ILE A 13 -19.44 -5.92 -1.88
CA ILE A 13 -19.11 -5.30 -0.60
C ILE A 13 -18.11 -6.17 0.19
N PRO A 14 -18.35 -7.48 0.39
CA PRO A 14 -17.36 -8.37 1.03
C PRO A 14 -15.98 -8.36 0.37
N ILE A 15 -15.90 -8.31 -0.97
CA ILE A 15 -14.63 -8.25 -1.71
C ILE A 15 -13.92 -6.93 -1.44
N ILE A 16 -14.63 -5.80 -1.50
CA ILE A 16 -14.07 -4.48 -1.19
C ILE A 16 -13.54 -4.45 0.25
N VAL A 17 -14.32 -4.94 1.22
CA VAL A 17 -13.93 -5.00 2.64
C VAL A 17 -12.71 -5.91 2.83
N PHE A 18 -12.67 -7.07 2.19
CA PHE A 18 -11.51 -7.97 2.24
C PHE A 18 -10.25 -7.30 1.68
N CYS A 19 -10.35 -6.68 0.50
CA CYS A 19 -9.24 -5.92 -0.09
C CYS A 19 -8.78 -4.78 0.83
N ALA A 20 -9.70 -4.09 1.50
CA ALA A 20 -9.37 -3.06 2.50
C ALA A 20 -8.58 -3.65 3.67
N LEU A 21 -9.04 -4.76 4.26
CA LEU A 21 -8.31 -5.43 5.34
C LEU A 21 -6.91 -5.87 4.92
N VAL A 22 -6.77 -6.44 3.71
CA VAL A 22 -5.46 -6.81 3.15
C VAL A 22 -4.57 -5.57 3.00
N ASN A 23 -5.09 -4.48 2.42
CA ASN A 23 -4.32 -3.25 2.23
C ASN A 23 -3.89 -2.61 3.56
N LEU A 24 -4.78 -2.65 4.56
CA LEU A 24 -4.47 -2.20 5.91
C LEU A 24 -3.37 -3.06 6.55
N GLY A 25 -3.41 -4.39 6.32
CA GLY A 25 -2.34 -5.29 6.73
C GLY A 25 -0.99 -4.91 6.10
N VAL A 26 -0.96 -4.66 4.79
CA VAL A 26 0.26 -4.20 4.09
C VAL A 26 0.76 -2.89 4.68
N PHE A 27 -0.13 -1.92 4.93
CA PHE A 27 0.21 -0.66 5.57
C PHE A 27 0.85 -0.83 6.95
N ILE A 28 0.26 -1.67 7.81
CA ILE A 28 0.79 -1.95 9.15
C ILE A 28 2.17 -2.61 9.05
N VAL A 29 2.33 -3.60 8.18
CA VAL A 29 3.62 -4.29 7.96
C VAL A 29 4.68 -3.31 7.46
N ALA A 30 4.35 -2.43 6.52
CA ALA A 30 5.25 -1.38 6.05
C ALA A 30 5.68 -0.46 7.19
N MET A 31 4.74 0.01 8.01
CA MET A 31 5.03 0.84 9.18
C MET A 31 5.93 0.14 10.23
N LEU A 32 5.75 -1.17 10.43
CA LEU A 32 6.63 -1.95 11.31
C LEU A 32 8.04 -2.06 10.72
N GLN A 33 8.18 -2.34 9.42
CA GLN A 33 9.49 -2.42 8.76
C GLN A 33 10.22 -1.08 8.76
N ILE A 34 9.51 0.05 8.60
CA ILE A 34 10.05 1.40 8.73
C ILE A 34 10.67 1.58 10.13
N ARG A 35 9.94 1.20 11.18
CA ARG A 35 10.43 1.31 12.56
C ARG A 35 11.66 0.44 12.81
N GLU A 36 11.66 -0.80 12.35
CA GLU A 36 12.81 -1.71 12.47
C GLU A 36 14.02 -1.19 11.71
N THR A 37 13.82 -0.66 10.50
CA THR A 37 14.91 -0.11 9.68
C THR A 37 15.48 1.17 10.31
N LYS A 38 14.63 2.06 10.85
CA LYS A 38 15.09 3.25 11.60
C LYS A 38 15.93 2.91 12.82
N LYS A 39 15.66 1.80 13.52
CA LYS A 39 16.49 1.37 14.67
C LYS A 39 17.90 0.96 14.23
N ILE A 40 18.03 0.30 13.09
CA ILE A 40 19.33 -0.12 12.53
C ILE A 40 20.09 1.12 12.01
N LEU A 41 19.37 2.03 11.35
CA LEU A 41 19.94 3.22 10.74
C LEU A 41 20.35 4.29 11.78
N TYR A 42 19.61 4.41 12.89
CA TYR A 42 19.85 5.38 13.97
C TYR A 42 19.91 4.70 15.36
N PRO A 43 20.97 3.92 15.66
CA PRO A 43 21.04 3.13 16.89
C PRO A 43 21.23 3.96 18.18
N ARG A 44 21.51 5.26 18.10
CA ARG A 44 21.58 6.17 19.26
C ARG A 44 20.73 7.41 19.06
N SER A 45 19.74 7.56 19.94
CA SER A 45 18.95 8.77 20.13
C SER A 45 19.85 9.99 20.28
N SER A 46 19.90 10.85 19.28
CA SER A 46 19.98 12.28 19.53
C SER A 46 19.11 12.99 18.50
N VAL A 47 17.89 13.29 18.93
CA VAL A 47 16.84 14.02 18.18
C VAL A 47 17.25 15.50 17.93
N VAL A 48 18.50 15.89 18.24
CA VAL A 48 18.94 17.30 18.34
C VAL A 48 20.21 17.63 17.53
N TYR A 49 21.04 16.66 17.10
CA TYR A 49 22.29 16.96 16.39
C TYR A 49 22.44 16.14 15.10
N LYS A 50 22.44 16.85 13.96
CA LYS A 50 23.07 16.51 12.67
C LYS A 50 23.46 15.03 12.53
N THR A 51 22.51 14.22 12.12
CA THR A 51 22.62 12.78 11.99
C THR A 51 23.67 12.41 10.94
N LYS A 52 24.89 12.07 11.37
CA LYS A 52 25.79 11.27 10.54
C LYS A 52 25.25 9.84 10.58
N ALA A 53 24.88 9.30 9.42
CA ALA A 53 24.65 7.87 9.27
C ALA A 53 25.89 7.12 9.80
N ASN A 54 25.67 6.01 10.50
CA ASN A 54 26.76 5.26 11.13
C ASN A 54 27.80 4.87 10.07
N SER A 55 29.01 5.43 10.15
CA SER A 55 30.12 5.16 9.22
C SER A 55 30.86 3.86 9.54
N ASN A 56 30.31 3.02 10.41
CA ASN A 56 30.92 1.78 10.92
C ASN A 56 29.89 0.63 10.87
N ILE A 57 29.30 0.42 9.71
CA ILE A 57 28.31 -0.63 9.45
C ILE A 57 29.07 -1.90 9.02
N SER A 58 28.78 -3.07 9.57
CA SER A 58 29.44 -4.29 9.09
C SER A 58 28.97 -4.61 7.66
N GLY A 59 29.78 -5.28 6.82
CA GLY A 59 29.34 -5.70 5.48
C GLY A 59 28.02 -6.51 5.49
N ASP A 60 27.79 -7.29 6.56
CA ASP A 60 26.52 -8.01 6.80
C ASP A 60 25.33 -7.08 7.09
N GLU A 61 25.58 -5.94 7.75
CA GLU A 61 24.54 -4.94 8.04
C GLU A 61 24.19 -4.11 6.80
N ALA A 62 25.17 -3.79 5.94
CA ALA A 62 24.93 -3.13 4.65
C ALA A 62 24.05 -4.01 3.73
N GLN A 63 24.34 -5.32 3.66
CA GLN A 63 23.52 -6.27 2.89
C GLN A 63 22.10 -6.41 3.47
N LYS A 64 21.96 -6.42 4.80
CA LYS A 64 20.65 -6.39 5.47
C LYS A 64 19.86 -5.12 5.16
N LEU A 65 20.51 -3.95 5.14
CA LEU A 65 19.88 -2.68 4.79
C LEU A 65 19.39 -2.67 3.34
N ALA A 66 20.22 -3.13 2.39
CA ALA A 66 19.82 -3.25 0.98
C ALA A 66 18.60 -4.18 0.80
N THR A 67 18.58 -5.31 1.51
CA THR A 67 17.44 -6.25 1.48
C THR A 67 16.18 -5.61 2.08
N LYS A 68 16.31 -4.89 3.20
CA LYS A 68 15.20 -4.16 3.84
C LYS A 68 14.66 -3.04 2.95
N LYS A 69 15.53 -2.31 2.23
CA LYS A 69 15.11 -1.31 1.25
C LYS A 69 14.22 -1.92 0.17
N ASN A 70 14.66 -3.02 -0.46
CA ASN A 70 13.86 -3.70 -1.48
C ASN A 70 12.51 -4.18 -0.94
N LEU A 71 12.47 -4.70 0.29
CA LEU A 71 11.23 -5.09 0.96
C LEU A 71 10.31 -3.89 1.20
N LEU A 72 10.83 -2.75 1.67
CA LEU A 72 10.06 -1.52 1.87
C LEU A 72 9.46 -1.00 0.55
N LEU A 73 10.26 -0.95 -0.51
CA LEU A 73 9.80 -0.55 -1.85
C LEU A 73 8.72 -1.50 -2.38
N PHE A 74 8.89 -2.80 -2.18
CA PHE A 74 7.89 -3.80 -2.55
C PHE A 74 6.58 -3.62 -1.77
N LEU A 75 6.66 -3.42 -0.45
CA LEU A 75 5.48 -3.19 0.40
C LEU A 75 4.75 -1.91 0.02
N TYR A 76 5.48 -0.82 -0.22
CA TYR A 76 4.92 0.45 -0.68
C TYR A 76 4.24 0.32 -2.05
N SER A 77 4.92 -0.30 -3.01
CA SER A 77 4.36 -0.57 -4.34
C SER A 77 3.10 -1.42 -4.25
N SER A 78 3.11 -2.48 -3.44
CA SER A 78 1.95 -3.34 -3.21
C SER A 78 0.78 -2.55 -2.63
N TYR A 79 1.04 -1.73 -1.61
CA TYR A 79 0.04 -0.86 -0.98
C TYR A 79 -0.59 0.13 -1.97
N ALA A 80 0.25 0.80 -2.76
CA ALA A 80 -0.21 1.77 -3.77
C ALA A 80 -1.06 1.09 -4.85
N ASN A 81 -0.63 -0.08 -5.33
CA ASN A 81 -1.34 -0.84 -6.35
C ASN A 81 -2.68 -1.39 -5.84
N ILE A 82 -2.75 -1.90 -4.61
CA ILE A 82 -4.02 -2.35 -4.02
C ILE A 82 -4.96 -1.15 -3.84
N THR A 83 -4.44 0.00 -3.40
CA THR A 83 -5.22 1.23 -3.26
C THR A 83 -5.84 1.66 -4.60
N ALA A 84 -5.11 1.53 -5.71
CA ALA A 84 -5.59 1.85 -7.05
C ALA A 84 -6.69 0.91 -7.57
N ILE A 85 -6.87 -0.27 -6.96
CA ILE A 85 -7.89 -1.25 -7.37
C ILE A 85 -9.27 -0.88 -6.81
N PHE A 86 -9.39 -0.15 -5.70
CA PHE A 86 -10.70 0.15 -5.09
C PHE A 86 -11.70 0.87 -6.02
N PRO A 87 -11.31 1.92 -6.77
CA PRO A 87 -12.21 2.53 -7.75
C PRO A 87 -12.63 1.55 -8.84
N LEU A 88 -11.72 0.66 -9.28
CA LEU A 88 -12.01 -0.36 -10.29
C LEU A 88 -13.03 -1.38 -9.76
N LEU A 89 -12.92 -1.80 -8.49
CA LEU A 89 -13.91 -2.68 -7.85
C LEU A 89 -15.29 -2.02 -7.76
N GLY A 90 -15.35 -0.73 -7.47
CA GLY A 90 -16.61 0.03 -7.49
C GLY A 90 -17.28 0.03 -8.87
N ILE A 91 -16.49 0.29 -9.93
CA ILE A 91 -16.99 0.23 -11.31
C ILE A 91 -17.44 -1.20 -11.66
N LEU A 92 -16.70 -2.24 -11.24
CA LEU A 92 -17.13 -3.62 -11.46
C LEU A 92 -18.47 -3.95 -10.78
N GLY A 93 -18.72 -3.43 -9.57
CA GLY A 93 -20.01 -3.53 -8.89
C GLY A 93 -21.16 -2.96 -9.73
N THR A 94 -20.95 -1.77 -10.31
CA THR A 94 -21.97 -1.17 -11.20
C THR A 94 -22.23 -2.00 -12.45
N VAL A 95 -21.17 -2.48 -13.10
CA VAL A 95 -21.30 -3.30 -14.31
C VAL A 95 -22.05 -4.60 -14.01
N ALA A 96 -21.75 -5.24 -12.86
CA ALA A 96 -22.46 -6.44 -12.43
C ALA A 96 -23.95 -6.18 -12.18
N ALA A 97 -24.29 -5.08 -11.49
CA ALA A 97 -25.67 -4.70 -11.24
C ALA A 97 -26.45 -4.36 -12.52
N LEU A 98 -25.81 -3.68 -13.48
CA LEU A 98 -26.43 -3.35 -14.77
C LEU A 98 -26.71 -4.59 -15.61
N ILE A 99 -25.80 -5.58 -15.62
CA ILE A 99 -26.00 -6.85 -16.35
C ILE A 99 -27.18 -7.66 -15.80
N LEU A 100 -27.48 -7.51 -14.50
CA LEU A 100 -28.53 -8.25 -13.80
C LEU A 100 -29.88 -7.51 -13.76
N LEU A 101 -29.99 -6.36 -14.43
CA LEU A 101 -31.25 -5.63 -14.53
C LEU A 101 -32.31 -6.45 -15.29
N PRO A 102 -33.54 -6.56 -14.75
CA PRO A 102 -34.66 -7.17 -15.47
C PRO A 102 -35.01 -6.34 -16.72
N PRO A 103 -35.24 -6.97 -17.88
CA PRO A 103 -35.56 -6.28 -19.14
C PRO A 103 -36.88 -5.51 -19.13
N ASP A 104 -37.74 -5.80 -18.15
CA ASP A 104 -39.11 -5.32 -17.98
C ASP A 104 -39.24 -4.19 -16.94
N GLY A 105 -38.12 -3.71 -16.37
CA GLY A 105 -38.09 -2.49 -15.55
C GLY A 105 -38.91 -2.56 -14.25
N GLY A 106 -39.16 -3.77 -13.73
CA GLY A 106 -39.96 -4.00 -12.52
C GLY A 106 -39.32 -3.48 -11.22
N GLU A 107 -39.97 -3.74 -10.08
CA GLU A 107 -39.62 -3.21 -8.74
C GLU A 107 -38.15 -3.38 -8.33
N LYS A 108 -37.47 -4.40 -8.87
CA LYS A 108 -36.05 -4.70 -8.59
C LYS A 108 -35.05 -3.77 -9.29
N MET A 109 -35.51 -2.93 -10.23
CA MET A 109 -34.61 -2.03 -10.97
C MET A 109 -33.97 -0.99 -10.05
N MET A 110 -34.76 -0.39 -9.14
CA MET A 110 -34.25 0.63 -8.22
C MET A 110 -33.33 0.02 -7.16
N GLU A 111 -33.64 -1.17 -6.66
CA GLU A 111 -32.78 -1.90 -5.72
C GLU A 111 -31.41 -2.20 -6.34
N ASN A 112 -31.37 -2.76 -7.57
CA ASN A 112 -30.11 -3.05 -8.26
C ASN A 112 -29.27 -1.79 -8.49
N LEU A 113 -29.92 -0.67 -8.84
CA LEU A 113 -29.23 0.62 -9.02
C LEU A 113 -28.67 1.16 -7.71
N MET A 114 -29.37 1.01 -6.59
CA MET A 114 -28.84 1.41 -5.28
C MET A 114 -27.61 0.59 -4.88
N VAL A 115 -27.65 -0.74 -5.11
CA VAL A 115 -26.47 -1.61 -4.89
C VAL A 115 -25.28 -1.16 -5.75
N ALA A 116 -25.53 -0.81 -7.02
CA ALA A 116 -24.50 -0.27 -7.92
C ALA A 116 -23.86 1.04 -7.39
N LEU A 117 -24.69 1.93 -6.85
CA LEU A 117 -24.23 3.21 -6.30
C LEU A 117 -23.45 3.02 -5.00
N ASP A 118 -23.95 2.17 -4.09
CA ASP A 118 -23.29 1.89 -2.81
C ASP A 118 -21.90 1.27 -3.01
N THR A 119 -21.75 0.36 -3.96
CA THR A 119 -20.46 -0.26 -4.29
C THR A 119 -19.46 0.73 -4.88
N THR A 120 -19.94 1.64 -5.74
CA THR A 120 -19.10 2.72 -6.29
C THR A 120 -18.66 3.68 -5.21
N LEU A 121 -19.59 4.10 -4.36
CA LEU A 121 -19.32 5.00 -3.25
C LEU A 121 -18.31 4.38 -2.29
N LEU A 122 -18.50 3.11 -1.93
CA LEU A 122 -17.59 2.40 -1.03
C LEU A 122 -16.19 2.27 -1.64
N GLY A 123 -16.07 1.90 -2.91
CA GLY A 123 -14.79 1.83 -3.61
C GLY A 123 -14.07 3.18 -3.64
N ALA A 124 -14.79 4.27 -3.93
CA ALA A 124 -14.24 5.62 -3.92
C ALA A 124 -13.80 6.07 -2.52
N VAL A 125 -14.63 5.84 -1.50
CA VAL A 125 -14.31 6.17 -0.11
C VAL A 125 -13.07 5.43 0.37
N CYS A 126 -12.97 4.11 0.12
CA CYS A 126 -11.77 3.34 0.44
C CYS A 126 -10.54 3.89 -0.26
N ALA A 127 -10.62 4.20 -1.57
CA ALA A 127 -9.50 4.75 -2.32
C ALA A 127 -9.00 6.07 -1.73
N VAL A 128 -9.91 6.98 -1.39
CA VAL A 128 -9.58 8.28 -0.77
C VAL A 128 -8.93 8.08 0.60
N LEU A 129 -9.50 7.22 1.45
CA LEU A 129 -8.96 6.94 2.78
C LEU A 129 -7.53 6.39 2.70
N TYR A 130 -7.29 5.39 1.85
CA TYR A 130 -5.94 4.86 1.67
C TYR A 130 -5.02 5.88 0.99
N LYS A 131 -5.51 6.76 0.12
CA LYS A 131 -4.65 7.81 -0.44
C LYS A 131 -4.23 8.84 0.61
N VAL A 132 -5.05 9.09 1.63
CA VAL A 132 -4.64 9.90 2.79
C VAL A 132 -3.56 9.16 3.60
N LEU A 133 -3.74 7.87 3.86
CA LEU A 133 -2.75 7.05 4.57
C LEU A 133 -1.42 6.93 3.80
N ASP A 134 -1.46 6.93 2.46
CA ASP A 134 -0.29 6.96 1.58
C ASP A 134 0.65 8.12 1.92
N SER A 135 0.09 9.30 2.19
CA SER A 135 0.88 10.49 2.58
C SER A 135 1.65 10.31 3.89
N LEU A 136 1.17 9.45 4.80
CA LEU A 136 1.86 9.12 6.05
C LEU A 136 2.96 8.08 5.84
N LEU A 137 2.90 7.31 4.75
CA LEU A 137 3.82 6.22 4.45
C LEU A 137 4.94 6.64 3.51
N SER A 138 4.63 7.43 2.48
CA SER A 138 5.57 7.81 1.42
C SER A 138 6.77 8.59 1.97
N GLY A 139 6.54 9.62 2.77
CA GLY A 139 7.61 10.46 3.32
C GLY A 139 8.64 9.68 4.15
N PRO A 140 8.21 8.87 5.14
CA PRO A 140 9.16 8.05 5.90
C PRO A 140 9.91 7.00 5.07
N ILE A 141 9.29 6.42 4.02
CA ILE A 141 9.96 5.43 3.16
C ILE A 141 11.02 6.10 2.30
N GLU A 142 10.70 7.24 1.69
CA GLU A 142 11.62 8.01 0.84
C GLU A 142 12.87 8.40 1.64
N ALA A 143 12.69 9.01 2.82
CA ALA A 143 13.81 9.41 3.69
C ALA A 143 14.69 8.22 4.11
N ILE A 144 14.10 7.06 4.44
CA ILE A 144 14.88 5.86 4.79
C ILE A 144 15.65 5.32 3.58
N CYS A 145 15.03 5.31 2.40
CA CYS A 145 15.68 4.80 1.19
C CYS A 145 16.88 5.66 0.81
N ASP A 146 16.75 6.99 0.90
CA ASP A 146 17.83 7.94 0.64
C ASP A 146 18.99 7.74 1.61
N ASP A 147 18.70 7.56 2.90
CA ASP A 147 19.73 7.33 3.90
C ASP A 147 20.42 5.97 3.73
N ILE A 148 19.69 4.92 3.33
CA ILE A 148 20.27 3.62 3.01
C ILE A 148 21.20 3.74 1.80
N ASP A 149 20.80 4.47 0.77
CA ASP A 149 21.62 4.68 -0.42
C ASP A 149 22.88 5.47 -0.10
N PHE A 150 22.77 6.48 0.76
CA PHE A 150 23.93 7.21 1.26
C PHE A 150 24.89 6.29 2.02
N VAL A 151 24.39 5.43 2.90
CA VAL A 151 25.20 4.47 3.65
C VAL A 151 25.91 3.48 2.72
N ILE A 152 25.19 2.88 1.78
CA ILE A 152 25.74 1.87 0.87
C ILE A 152 26.82 2.49 -0.02
N ARG A 153 26.61 3.69 -0.56
CA ARG A 153 27.62 4.39 -1.38
C ARG A 153 28.91 4.65 -0.63
N ASN A 154 28.83 5.08 0.63
CA ASN A 154 30.02 5.29 1.46
C ASN A 154 30.73 3.98 1.85
N PHE A 155 30.07 2.81 1.69
CA PHE A 155 30.68 1.49 1.87
C PHE A 155 31.38 0.99 0.60
N ASP A 156 30.81 1.29 -0.56
CA ASP A 156 31.31 0.85 -1.87
C ASP A 156 32.43 1.75 -2.42
N GLU A 157 32.68 2.92 -1.84
CA GLU A 157 33.90 3.71 -2.07
C GLU A 157 35.01 3.18 -1.16
N PRO A 158 35.87 2.22 -1.60
CA PRO A 158 37.09 1.93 -0.87
C PRO A 158 37.92 3.21 -0.80
N GLU A 159 38.62 3.37 0.32
CA GLU A 159 39.62 4.40 0.56
C GLU A 159 40.59 4.57 -0.64
N GLU A 160 40.25 5.39 -1.63
CA GLU A 160 41.22 6.02 -2.54
C GLU A 160 41.86 7.23 -1.84
N LYS A 161 42.23 7.08 -0.57
CA LYS A 161 42.99 8.08 0.19
C LYS A 161 43.89 7.40 1.22
N GLU A 162 45.01 6.88 0.74
CA GLU A 162 46.39 7.34 1.04
C GLU A 162 47.43 6.24 0.76
#